data_AF-A0A6C0AQR0-F1
#
_entry.id   AF-A0A6C0AQR0-F1
#
_cell.length_a   1.000
_cell.length_b   1.000
_cell.length_c   1.000
_cell.angle_alpha   90.00
_cell.angle_beta   90.00
_cell.angle_gamma   90.00
#
_symmetry.space_group_name_H-M   'P 1'
#
loop_
_entity.id
_entity.type
_entity.pdbx_description
1 polymer ?
#
loop_
_entity_poly.entity_id
_entity_poly.type
_entity_poly.pdbx_seq_one_letter_code
_entity_poly.pdbx_strand_id
1 'polypeptide(L)'
;MSIEYNNNNTIIFSIARMNPPTPGHMFLVETLIREAIDKNVNDVYVILSKTNDNQDDPIPCPEKINVLSNDTLKSMVQSLKQKMILDAGENIELIRKIDIINVHTICVPEVPRATPFTPLIPIIGAKEDIPNVNLILIIGDDRKNMADSITDFFFKWPNIFSVDVQILPREEMSEFKALSKDPAKLDTLVIDRVPVNAMSASFVRNIVRNERRDKFEKLYESWLAKELIYSLYESLQEGIHGLPPDTKKDPPEKPLKYRYPMIKGISEFPVKKKGGKTRRKRSRKSKIYRKRTTYKKKIYKRKN
;
A
#
# COMPACT_ATOMS: atom_id res chain seq x y z
N MET A 1 6.63 -27.09 -11.62
CA MET A 1 6.05 -27.51 -10.33
C MET A 1 4.82 -26.65 -10.09
N SER A 2 3.68 -27.25 -9.78
CA SER A 2 2.46 -26.52 -9.39
C SER A 2 2.57 -26.09 -7.92
N ILE A 3 2.17 -24.85 -7.61
CA ILE A 3 2.11 -24.34 -6.24
C ILE A 3 0.79 -24.82 -5.62
N GLU A 4 0.84 -25.45 -4.46
CA GLU A 4 -0.35 -25.81 -3.68
C GLU A 4 -0.63 -24.72 -2.64
N TYR A 5 -1.83 -24.13 -2.71
CA TYR A 5 -2.26 -23.04 -1.83
C TYR A 5 -3.28 -23.55 -0.82
N ASN A 6 -3.16 -23.11 0.44
CA ASN A 6 -4.13 -23.35 1.50
C ASN A 6 -3.95 -22.35 2.66
N ASN A 7 -4.89 -22.37 3.62
CA ASN A 7 -4.88 -21.56 4.83
C ASN A 7 -3.57 -21.62 5.66
N ASN A 8 -2.89 -22.76 5.63
CA ASN A 8 -1.71 -22.97 6.46
C ASN A 8 -0.48 -22.33 5.82
N ASN A 9 -0.34 -22.39 4.49
CA ASN A 9 0.87 -21.94 3.80
C ASN A 9 0.72 -20.65 2.99
N THR A 10 -0.48 -20.09 2.84
CA THR A 10 -0.71 -18.93 1.96
C THR A 10 -1.07 -17.69 2.75
N ILE A 11 -0.43 -16.56 2.41
CA ILE A 11 -0.73 -15.24 2.98
C ILE A 11 -1.06 -14.29 1.82
N ILE A 12 -2.29 -13.80 1.80
CA ILE A 12 -2.79 -12.87 0.79
C ILE A 12 -2.90 -11.49 1.43
N PHE A 13 -2.24 -10.49 0.86
CA PHE A 13 -2.22 -9.17 1.46
C PHE A 13 -2.09 -8.02 0.46
N SER A 14 -2.38 -6.83 0.95
CA SER A 14 -2.15 -5.58 0.25
C SER A 14 -1.58 -4.51 1.19
N ILE A 15 -1.04 -3.45 0.60
CA ILE A 15 -0.52 -2.29 1.31
C ILE A 15 -1.23 -1.05 0.79
N ALA A 16 -1.99 -0.39 1.65
CA ALA A 16 -2.78 0.78 1.31
C ALA A 16 -2.57 1.91 2.33
N ARG A 17 -2.80 3.16 1.91
CA ARG A 17 -2.81 4.31 2.82
C ARG A 17 -4.17 4.48 3.50
N MET A 18 -5.24 4.21 2.75
CA MET A 18 -6.66 4.40 3.13
C MET A 18 -6.89 5.68 3.94
N ASN A 19 -6.45 6.82 3.43
CA ASN A 19 -6.64 8.11 4.10
C ASN A 19 -7.38 9.12 3.20
N PRO A 20 -8.71 9.04 3.07
CA PRO A 20 -9.63 8.07 3.69
C PRO A 20 -9.70 6.70 2.96
N PRO A 21 -10.40 5.69 3.51
CA PRO A 21 -10.86 4.56 2.70
C PRO A 21 -11.83 5.07 1.64
N THR A 22 -11.78 4.47 0.45
CA THR A 22 -12.57 4.93 -0.73
C THR A 22 -13.19 3.73 -1.42
N PRO A 23 -14.21 3.91 -2.28
CA PRO A 23 -14.72 2.84 -3.12
C PRO A 23 -13.62 2.17 -3.96
N GLY A 24 -12.62 2.92 -4.44
CA GLY A 24 -11.47 2.35 -5.14
C GLY A 24 -10.60 1.43 -4.27
N HIS A 25 -10.58 1.63 -2.94
CA HIS A 25 -9.99 0.67 -2.02
C HIS A 25 -10.86 -0.59 -1.86
N MET A 26 -12.18 -0.48 -1.96
CA MET A 26 -13.07 -1.65 -1.90
C MET A 26 -12.90 -2.55 -3.12
N PHE A 27 -12.60 -2.01 -4.30
CA PHE A 27 -12.21 -2.83 -5.46
C PHE A 27 -10.95 -3.67 -5.18
N LEU A 28 -9.98 -3.10 -4.45
CA LEU A 28 -8.79 -3.85 -4.03
C LEU A 28 -9.14 -4.94 -3.01
N VAL A 29 -10.04 -4.66 -2.05
CA VAL A 29 -10.50 -5.65 -1.06
C VAL A 29 -11.31 -6.76 -1.73
N GLU A 30 -12.15 -6.42 -2.71
CA GLU A 30 -12.90 -7.40 -3.51
C GLU A 30 -11.95 -8.37 -4.21
N THR A 31 -10.86 -7.85 -4.77
CA THR A 31 -9.82 -8.67 -5.41
C THR A 31 -9.14 -9.58 -4.38
N LEU A 32 -8.82 -9.08 -3.18
CA LEU A 32 -8.28 -9.92 -2.10
C LEU A 32 -9.22 -11.07 -1.74
N ILE A 33 -10.53 -10.79 -1.62
CA ILE A 33 -11.54 -11.81 -1.31
C ILE A 33 -11.62 -12.85 -2.45
N ARG A 34 -11.67 -12.42 -3.71
CA ARG A 34 -11.71 -13.34 -4.86
C ARG A 34 -10.46 -14.23 -4.92
N GLU A 35 -9.29 -13.66 -4.71
CA GLU A 35 -8.05 -14.43 -4.66
C GLU A 35 -8.08 -15.44 -3.50
N ALA A 36 -8.62 -15.06 -2.34
CA ALA A 36 -8.78 -15.97 -1.21
C ALA A 36 -9.75 -17.13 -1.51
N ILE A 37 -10.86 -16.87 -2.22
CA ILE A 37 -11.79 -17.89 -2.72
C ILE A 37 -11.05 -18.87 -3.64
N ASP A 38 -10.31 -18.35 -4.62
CA ASP A 38 -9.59 -19.13 -5.62
C ASP A 38 -8.46 -19.99 -5.01
N LYS A 39 -7.84 -19.51 -3.93
CA LYS A 39 -6.76 -20.19 -3.22
C LYS A 39 -7.22 -20.98 -2.00
N ASN A 40 -8.52 -21.02 -1.72
CA ASN A 40 -9.11 -21.64 -0.54
C ASN A 40 -8.44 -21.16 0.78
N VAL A 41 -8.31 -19.83 0.88
CA VAL A 41 -7.79 -19.10 2.03
C VAL A 41 -8.93 -18.32 2.69
N ASN A 42 -8.93 -18.26 4.02
CA ASN A 42 -9.96 -17.61 4.82
C ASN A 42 -9.52 -16.26 5.36
N ASP A 43 -8.23 -15.93 5.34
CA ASP A 43 -7.71 -14.71 5.93
C ASP A 43 -6.94 -13.89 4.89
N VAL A 44 -7.34 -12.62 4.73
CA VAL A 44 -6.65 -11.64 3.89
C VAL A 44 -6.27 -10.43 4.71
N TYR A 45 -5.16 -9.77 4.35
CA TYR A 45 -4.60 -8.69 5.15
C TYR A 45 -4.47 -7.38 4.37
N VAL A 46 -5.05 -6.32 4.91
CA VAL A 46 -4.89 -4.95 4.44
C VAL A 46 -3.94 -4.24 5.39
N ILE A 47 -2.70 -3.99 4.95
CA ILE A 47 -1.70 -3.31 5.77
C ILE A 47 -1.76 -1.81 5.52
N LEU A 48 -2.13 -1.06 6.55
CA LEU A 48 -2.25 0.39 6.50
C LEU A 48 -0.89 1.06 6.75
N SER A 49 -0.37 1.73 5.72
CA SER A 49 0.95 2.35 5.77
C SER A 49 1.00 3.57 6.69
N LYS A 50 2.11 3.70 7.42
CA LYS A 50 2.43 4.80 8.35
C LYS A 50 2.58 6.18 7.73
N THR A 51 2.70 6.31 6.41
CA THR A 51 3.08 7.61 5.80
C THR A 51 2.17 8.73 6.29
N ASN A 52 2.77 9.75 6.87
CA ASN A 52 2.17 11.07 7.04
C ASN A 52 2.96 11.98 6.11
N ASP A 53 2.54 12.04 4.85
CA ASP A 53 3.04 13.05 3.92
C ASP A 53 2.07 14.22 4.03
N ASN A 54 2.55 15.36 4.53
CA ASN A 54 1.76 16.47 5.08
C ASN A 54 0.59 17.00 4.23
N GLN A 55 0.46 16.72 2.93
CA GLN A 55 -0.76 17.02 2.16
C GLN A 55 -1.54 15.79 1.64
N ASP A 56 -0.87 14.65 1.53
CA ASP A 56 -1.44 13.46 0.90
C ASP A 56 -1.87 12.38 1.89
N ASP A 57 -1.50 12.53 3.16
CA ASP A 57 -1.79 11.59 4.24
C ASP A 57 -1.88 12.35 5.58
N PRO A 58 -2.93 13.17 5.82
CA PRO A 58 -3.09 14.01 7.02
C PRO A 58 -3.10 13.28 8.36
N ILE A 59 -3.53 12.01 8.37
CA ILE A 59 -4.08 11.35 9.55
C ILE A 59 -3.06 10.30 9.99
N PRO A 60 -2.44 10.40 11.17
CA PRO A 60 -1.55 9.37 11.71
C PRO A 60 -2.29 8.05 11.91
N CYS A 61 -1.59 6.91 11.82
CA CYS A 61 -2.21 5.58 11.88
C CYS A 61 -3.13 5.32 13.11
N PRO A 62 -2.79 5.75 14.34
CA PRO A 62 -3.69 5.62 15.49
C PRO A 62 -4.98 6.42 15.31
N GLU A 63 -4.87 7.62 14.73
CA GLU A 63 -6.04 8.41 14.36
C GLU A 63 -6.76 7.79 13.16
N LYS A 64 -6.10 7.12 12.20
CA LYS A 64 -6.79 6.37 11.14
C LYS A 64 -7.73 5.33 11.72
N ILE A 65 -7.33 4.64 12.79
CA ILE A 65 -8.18 3.63 13.45
C ILE A 65 -9.39 4.28 14.14
N ASN A 66 -9.24 5.49 14.67
CA ASN A 66 -10.26 6.18 15.45
C ASN A 66 -11.17 7.11 14.59
N VAL A 67 -10.56 7.93 13.73
CA VAL A 67 -11.15 8.94 12.84
C VAL A 67 -11.75 8.30 11.58
N LEU A 68 -11.09 7.29 11.01
CA LEU A 68 -11.68 6.49 9.93
C LEU A 68 -12.38 5.26 10.48
N SER A 69 -12.78 5.33 11.78
CA SER A 69 -13.35 4.33 12.68
C SER A 69 -13.24 2.91 12.14
N ASN A 70 -12.64 1.99 12.89
CA ASN A 70 -12.66 0.57 12.55
C ASN A 70 -14.06 0.12 12.01
N ASP A 71 -15.12 0.74 12.52
CA ASP A 71 -16.51 0.68 12.05
C ASP A 71 -16.76 1.16 10.60
N THR A 72 -16.20 2.28 10.13
CA THR A 72 -16.33 2.75 8.73
C THR A 72 -15.77 1.73 7.76
N LEU A 73 -14.49 1.34 7.90
CA LEU A 73 -13.88 0.37 6.99
C LEU A 73 -14.58 -0.99 7.10
N LYS A 74 -14.89 -1.45 8.32
CA LYS A 74 -15.64 -2.69 8.54
C LYS A 74 -17.03 -2.64 7.89
N SER A 75 -17.73 -1.52 7.95
CA SER A 75 -19.03 -1.32 7.30
C SER A 75 -18.92 -1.31 5.78
N MET A 76 -17.88 -0.68 5.22
CA MET A 76 -17.63 -0.73 3.77
C MET A 76 -17.32 -2.17 3.32
N VAL A 77 -16.49 -2.91 4.07
CA VAL A 77 -16.18 -4.32 3.78
C VAL A 77 -17.42 -5.21 3.91
N GLN A 78 -18.26 -4.96 4.92
CA GLN A 78 -19.52 -5.69 5.08
C GLN A 78 -20.46 -5.41 3.90
N SER A 79 -20.62 -4.16 3.50
CA SER A 79 -21.42 -3.76 2.33
C SER A 79 -20.89 -4.40 1.05
N LEU A 80 -19.56 -4.44 0.88
CA LEU A 80 -18.91 -5.13 -0.22
C LEU A 80 -19.26 -6.63 -0.24
N LYS A 81 -19.10 -7.32 0.89
CA LYS A 81 -19.45 -8.75 0.99
C LYS A 81 -20.91 -9.00 0.67
N GLN A 82 -21.83 -8.16 1.18
CA GLN A 82 -23.25 -8.28 0.86
C GLN A 82 -23.51 -8.10 -0.62
N LYS A 83 -22.87 -7.13 -1.27
CA LYS A 83 -22.95 -6.97 -2.73
C LYS A 83 -22.45 -8.22 -3.46
N MET A 84 -21.30 -8.77 -3.07
CA MET A 84 -20.77 -10.00 -3.65
C MET A 84 -21.70 -11.20 -3.46
N ILE A 85 -22.38 -11.29 -2.31
CA ILE A 85 -23.37 -12.34 -2.01
C ILE A 85 -24.61 -12.18 -2.91
N LEU A 86 -25.10 -10.96 -3.09
CA LEU A 86 -26.20 -10.67 -4.01
C LEU A 86 -25.83 -11.03 -5.45
N ASP A 87 -24.63 -10.65 -5.89
CA ASP A 87 -24.11 -10.96 -7.23
C ASP A 87 -23.90 -12.48 -7.44
N ALA A 88 -23.66 -13.24 -6.36
CA ALA A 88 -23.54 -14.70 -6.42
C ALA A 88 -24.87 -15.43 -6.67
N GLY A 89 -26.02 -14.75 -6.53
CA GLY A 89 -27.35 -15.32 -6.75
C GLY A 89 -27.63 -16.52 -5.84
N GLU A 90 -27.94 -17.68 -6.42
CA GLU A 90 -28.24 -18.92 -5.68
C GLU A 90 -27.01 -19.81 -5.42
N ASN A 91 -25.79 -19.34 -5.71
CA ASN A 91 -24.57 -20.14 -5.52
C ASN A 91 -24.19 -20.23 -4.02
N ILE A 92 -24.80 -21.19 -3.31
CA ILE A 92 -24.63 -21.41 -1.87
C ILE A 92 -23.15 -21.63 -1.48
N GLU A 93 -22.37 -22.33 -2.32
CA GLU A 93 -20.95 -22.56 -2.03
C GLU A 93 -20.16 -21.26 -2.06
N LEU A 94 -20.36 -20.43 -3.08
CA LEU A 94 -19.72 -19.12 -3.22
C LEU A 94 -20.13 -18.18 -2.08
N ILE A 95 -21.42 -18.13 -1.74
CA ILE A 95 -21.93 -17.34 -0.61
C ILE A 95 -21.22 -17.75 0.68
N ARG A 96 -21.13 -19.05 0.97
CA ARG A 96 -20.41 -19.56 2.14
C ARG A 96 -18.95 -19.15 2.13
N LYS A 97 -18.27 -19.24 0.98
CA LYS A 97 -16.85 -18.81 0.86
C LYS A 97 -16.68 -17.32 1.11
N ILE A 98 -17.56 -16.46 0.58
CA ILE A 98 -17.52 -15.01 0.82
C ILE A 98 -17.71 -14.70 2.32
N ASP A 99 -18.66 -15.38 2.96
CA ASP A 99 -19.01 -15.14 4.37
C ASP A 99 -17.83 -15.46 5.30
N ILE A 100 -17.18 -16.62 5.13
CA ILE A 100 -16.09 -17.08 6.02
C ILE A 100 -14.78 -16.29 5.88
N ILE A 101 -14.57 -15.54 4.79
CA ILE A 101 -13.30 -14.82 4.55
C ILE A 101 -13.16 -13.61 5.49
N ASN A 102 -12.18 -13.61 6.36
CA ASN A 102 -11.85 -12.49 7.24
C ASN A 102 -10.92 -11.49 6.54
N VAL A 103 -11.33 -10.22 6.51
CA VAL A 103 -10.50 -9.12 6.04
C VAL A 103 -9.89 -8.42 7.25
N HIS A 104 -8.60 -8.69 7.51
CA HIS A 104 -7.85 -8.10 8.60
C HIS A 104 -7.25 -6.77 8.18
N THR A 105 -7.59 -5.69 8.88
CA THR A 105 -6.92 -4.39 8.65
C THR A 105 -5.92 -4.14 9.76
N ILE A 106 -4.64 -3.98 9.40
CA ILE A 106 -3.56 -3.84 10.38
C ILE A 106 -2.76 -2.58 10.11
N CYS A 107 -2.67 -1.70 11.10
CA CYS A 107 -1.80 -0.53 11.04
C CYS A 107 -0.33 -0.89 11.25
N VAL A 108 0.54 -0.23 10.49
CA VAL A 108 1.98 -0.25 10.78
C VAL A 108 2.22 0.38 12.15
N PRO A 109 2.97 -0.28 13.06
CA PRO A 109 3.22 0.24 14.39
C PRO A 109 4.03 1.54 14.35
N GLU A 110 3.82 2.42 15.33
CA GLU A 110 4.50 3.72 15.38
C GLU A 110 5.95 3.68 15.89
N VAL A 111 6.61 2.52 15.83
CA VAL A 111 7.97 2.36 16.32
C VAL A 111 9.02 2.84 15.30
N PRO A 112 10.23 3.27 15.75
CA PRO A 112 11.32 3.59 14.86
C PRO A 112 11.65 2.44 13.90
N ARG A 113 11.88 2.76 12.61
CA ARG A 113 12.19 1.79 11.55
C ARG A 113 11.06 0.80 11.21
N ALA A 114 9.86 0.96 11.75
CA ALA A 114 8.70 0.22 11.26
C ALA A 114 8.50 0.50 9.77
N THR A 115 8.25 -0.57 9.02
CA THR A 115 7.95 -0.54 7.58
C THR A 115 6.55 -1.09 7.34
N PRO A 116 5.97 -0.89 6.15
CA PRO A 116 4.74 -1.59 5.75
C PRO A 116 4.77 -3.11 5.89
N PHE A 117 5.95 -3.74 5.99
CA PHE A 117 6.06 -5.18 6.16
C PHE A 117 6.19 -5.62 7.63
N THR A 118 6.42 -4.67 8.56
CA THR A 118 6.57 -4.98 9.98
C THR A 118 5.38 -5.77 10.55
N PRO A 119 4.11 -5.45 10.21
CA PRO A 119 2.97 -6.25 10.66
C PRO A 119 2.94 -7.70 10.13
N LEU A 120 3.59 -7.97 9.00
CA LEU A 120 3.62 -9.31 8.39
C LEU A 120 4.65 -10.22 9.06
N ILE A 121 5.65 -9.67 9.74
CA ILE A 121 6.70 -10.43 10.43
C ILE A 121 6.10 -11.47 11.40
N PRO A 122 5.22 -11.11 12.36
CA PRO A 122 4.64 -12.11 13.26
C PRO A 122 3.72 -13.11 12.54
N ILE A 123 3.04 -12.70 11.46
CA ILE A 123 2.15 -13.58 10.69
C ILE A 123 2.96 -14.65 9.95
N ILE A 124 4.09 -14.27 9.35
CA ILE A 124 5.02 -15.20 8.71
C ILE A 124 5.77 -16.02 9.76
N GLY A 125 6.16 -15.43 10.88
CA GLY A 125 6.85 -16.09 11.99
C GLY A 125 6.01 -17.19 12.63
N ALA A 126 4.70 -16.99 12.75
CA ALA A 126 3.76 -18.03 13.20
C ALA A 126 3.68 -19.26 12.25
N LYS A 127 4.33 -19.18 11.08
CA LYS A 127 4.42 -20.23 10.07
C LYS A 127 5.87 -20.69 9.84
N GLU A 128 6.74 -20.53 10.84
CA GLU A 128 8.16 -20.89 10.72
C GLU A 128 8.39 -22.40 10.47
N ASP A 129 7.55 -23.25 11.05
CA ASP A 129 7.58 -24.70 10.88
C ASP A 129 6.96 -25.18 9.56
N ILE A 130 6.30 -24.29 8.81
CA ILE A 130 5.63 -24.64 7.56
C ILE A 130 6.64 -24.48 6.41
N PRO A 131 7.10 -25.58 5.80
CA PRO A 131 7.89 -25.47 4.60
C PRO A 131 7.00 -24.93 3.48
N ASN A 132 7.55 -23.99 2.71
CA ASN A 132 6.92 -23.43 1.50
C ASN A 132 5.72 -22.50 1.73
N VAL A 133 5.94 -21.42 2.49
CA VAL A 133 4.99 -20.31 2.60
C VAL A 133 4.92 -19.53 1.28
N ASN A 134 3.71 -19.28 0.80
CA ASN A 134 3.39 -18.54 -0.42
C ASN A 134 2.81 -17.18 -0.07
N LEU A 135 3.38 -16.12 -0.62
CA LEU A 135 2.90 -14.76 -0.45
C LEU A 135 2.20 -14.31 -1.73
N ILE A 136 1.00 -13.73 -1.61
CA ILE A 136 0.28 -13.11 -2.72
C ILE A 136 0.03 -11.64 -2.36
N LEU A 137 0.68 -10.75 -3.09
CA LEU A 137 0.57 -9.31 -2.93
C LEU A 137 -0.33 -8.73 -4.02
N ILE A 138 -1.40 -8.03 -3.63
CA ILE A 138 -2.25 -7.29 -4.56
C ILE A 138 -2.00 -5.78 -4.37
N ILE A 139 -1.58 -5.09 -5.43
CA ILE A 139 -1.28 -3.64 -5.40
C ILE A 139 -1.84 -2.92 -6.62
N GLY A 140 -2.11 -1.63 -6.49
CA GLY A 140 -2.45 -0.78 -7.64
C GLY A 140 -1.24 -0.53 -8.55
N ASP A 141 -1.49 -0.23 -9.82
CA ASP A 141 -0.46 0.08 -10.83
C ASP A 141 0.48 1.24 -10.42
N ASP A 142 -0.01 2.18 -9.61
CA ASP A 142 0.77 3.27 -9.03
C ASP A 142 1.94 2.79 -8.14
N ARG A 143 1.88 1.53 -7.68
CA ARG A 143 2.91 0.91 -6.83
C ARG A 143 3.66 -0.23 -7.51
N LYS A 144 3.44 -0.50 -8.80
CA LYS A 144 4.11 -1.61 -9.50
C LYS A 144 5.63 -1.58 -9.32
N ASN A 145 6.24 -0.40 -9.32
CA ASN A 145 7.68 -0.20 -9.19
C ASN A 145 8.25 -0.66 -7.82
N MET A 146 7.37 -0.97 -6.85
CA MET A 146 7.74 -1.53 -5.54
C MET A 146 7.73 -3.06 -5.52
N ALA A 147 7.11 -3.74 -6.50
CA ALA A 147 6.95 -5.19 -6.50
C ALA A 147 8.29 -5.94 -6.28
N ASP A 148 9.34 -5.51 -7.00
CA ASP A 148 10.65 -6.17 -6.91
C ASP A 148 11.30 -5.98 -5.54
N SER A 149 11.20 -4.77 -4.96
CA SER A 149 11.81 -4.50 -3.65
C SER A 149 11.08 -5.23 -2.52
N ILE A 150 9.77 -5.41 -2.67
CA ILE A 150 8.95 -6.21 -1.77
C ILE A 150 9.35 -7.69 -1.86
N THR A 151 9.50 -8.20 -3.07
CA THR A 151 9.89 -9.59 -3.32
C THR A 151 11.29 -9.90 -2.78
N ASP A 152 12.27 -9.04 -3.08
CA ASP A 152 13.63 -9.14 -2.56
C ASP A 152 13.65 -9.06 -1.02
N PHE A 153 12.69 -8.37 -0.39
CA PHE A 153 12.57 -8.33 1.07
C PHE A 153 12.14 -9.67 1.65
N PHE A 154 11.07 -10.29 1.12
CA PHE A 154 10.51 -11.52 1.67
C PHE A 154 11.36 -12.76 1.37
N PHE A 155 12.04 -12.82 0.23
CA PHE A 155 12.91 -13.97 -0.10
C PHE A 155 14.15 -14.14 0.78
N LYS A 156 14.42 -13.20 1.67
CA LYS A 156 15.41 -13.37 2.74
C LYS A 156 14.98 -14.40 3.78
N TRP A 157 13.69 -14.72 3.85
CA TRP A 157 13.14 -15.67 4.80
C TRP A 157 13.29 -17.10 4.26
N PRO A 158 13.75 -18.06 5.08
CA PRO A 158 14.05 -19.41 4.62
C PRO A 158 12.78 -20.16 4.17
N ASN A 159 11.68 -20.00 4.88
CA ASN A 159 10.40 -20.70 4.67
C ASN A 159 9.53 -20.11 3.54
N ILE A 160 9.84 -18.91 3.03
CA ILE A 160 9.12 -18.34 1.87
C ILE A 160 9.56 -19.05 0.58
N PHE A 161 8.59 -19.64 -0.12
CA PHE A 161 8.78 -20.36 -1.38
C PHE A 161 8.41 -19.53 -2.60
N SER A 162 7.29 -18.81 -2.56
CA SER A 162 6.87 -17.94 -3.66
C SER A 162 6.40 -16.58 -3.19
N VAL A 163 6.61 -15.57 -4.04
CA VAL A 163 5.97 -14.27 -3.95
C VAL A 163 5.30 -14.00 -5.29
N ASP A 164 3.97 -13.96 -5.27
CA ASP A 164 3.16 -13.53 -6.39
C ASP A 164 2.73 -12.08 -6.21
N VAL A 165 2.73 -11.31 -7.30
CA VAL A 165 2.33 -9.90 -7.28
C VAL A 165 1.31 -9.66 -8.37
N GLN A 166 0.08 -9.39 -7.96
CA GLN A 166 -1.00 -8.98 -8.83
C GLN A 166 -1.08 -7.46 -8.87
N ILE A 167 -1.00 -6.90 -10.09
CA ILE A 167 -1.10 -5.47 -10.33
C ILE A 167 -2.50 -5.14 -10.81
N LEU A 168 -3.21 -4.33 -10.05
CA LEU A 168 -4.54 -3.85 -10.40
C LEU A 168 -4.44 -2.58 -11.26
N PRO A 169 -4.98 -2.61 -12.49
CA PRO A 169 -5.02 -1.42 -13.33
C PRO A 169 -5.92 -0.36 -12.70
N ARG A 170 -5.50 0.90 -12.81
CA ARG A 170 -6.25 2.08 -12.35
C ARG A 170 -6.44 3.03 -13.51
N GLU A 171 -7.31 2.62 -14.42
CA GLU A 171 -7.69 3.42 -15.59
C GLU A 171 -8.29 4.75 -15.13
N GLU A 172 -7.94 5.84 -15.82
CA GLU A 172 -8.51 7.18 -15.63
C GLU A 172 -8.28 7.83 -14.25
N MET A 173 -7.65 7.14 -13.28
CA MET A 173 -7.40 7.67 -11.93
C MET A 173 -6.68 9.02 -11.94
N SER A 174 -5.65 9.18 -12.80
CA SER A 174 -4.90 10.42 -12.93
C SER A 174 -5.76 11.57 -13.48
N GLU A 175 -6.67 11.26 -14.40
CA GLU A 175 -7.59 12.22 -14.99
C GLU A 175 -8.61 12.73 -13.95
N PHE A 176 -9.32 11.83 -13.26
CA PHE A 176 -10.26 12.23 -12.22
C PHE A 176 -9.58 12.92 -11.04
N LYS A 177 -8.35 12.50 -10.68
CA LYS A 177 -7.53 13.22 -9.70
C LYS A 177 -7.20 14.65 -10.15
N ALA A 178 -7.00 14.90 -11.45
CA ALA A 178 -6.80 16.24 -11.97
C ALA A 178 -8.09 17.05 -12.02
N LEU A 179 -9.21 16.45 -12.47
CA LEU A 179 -10.53 17.09 -12.53
C LEU A 179 -10.99 17.56 -11.14
N SER A 180 -10.82 16.73 -10.11
CA SER A 180 -11.22 17.06 -8.74
C SER A 180 -10.45 18.23 -8.12
N LYS A 181 -9.27 18.60 -8.65
CA LYS A 181 -8.52 19.76 -8.15
C LYS A 181 -9.14 21.10 -8.57
N ASP A 182 -9.90 21.11 -9.65
CA ASP A 182 -10.54 22.31 -10.20
C ASP A 182 -12.01 22.35 -9.72
N PRO A 183 -12.40 23.33 -8.88
CA PRO A 183 -13.76 23.40 -8.34
C PRO A 183 -14.84 23.42 -9.42
N ALA A 184 -14.63 24.16 -10.53
CA ALA A 184 -15.63 24.29 -11.59
C ALA A 184 -15.81 22.96 -12.35
N LYS A 185 -14.73 22.23 -12.59
CA LYS A 185 -14.80 20.90 -13.20
C LYS A 185 -15.43 19.89 -12.26
N LEU A 186 -15.08 19.96 -10.97
CA LEU A 186 -15.68 19.10 -9.96
C LEU A 186 -17.20 19.31 -9.86
N ASP A 187 -17.69 20.55 -9.97
CA ASP A 187 -19.12 20.88 -9.96
C ASP A 187 -19.89 20.18 -11.07
N THR A 188 -19.33 20.16 -12.28
CA THR A 188 -19.93 19.49 -13.43
C THR A 188 -19.79 17.96 -13.42
N LEU A 189 -18.91 17.41 -12.57
CA LEU A 189 -18.66 15.97 -12.51
C LEU A 189 -19.83 15.21 -11.88
N VAL A 190 -20.38 14.23 -12.60
CA VAL A 190 -21.40 13.29 -12.10
C VAL A 190 -20.69 12.12 -11.43
N ILE A 191 -20.82 12.02 -10.11
CA ILE A 191 -20.10 11.03 -9.29
C ILE A 191 -20.40 9.58 -9.69
N ASP A 192 -21.66 9.28 -10.06
CA ASP A 192 -22.09 7.95 -10.49
C ASP A 192 -21.40 7.44 -11.76
N ARG A 193 -20.79 8.35 -12.54
CA ARG A 193 -20.08 8.00 -13.77
C ARG A 193 -18.58 7.81 -13.55
N VAL A 194 -18.07 8.10 -12.36
CA VAL A 194 -16.65 7.91 -12.05
C VAL A 194 -16.40 6.42 -11.85
N PRO A 195 -15.48 5.80 -12.60
CA PRO A 195 -15.12 4.41 -12.39
C PRO A 195 -14.61 4.16 -10.96
N VAL A 196 -15.04 3.06 -10.34
CA VAL A 196 -14.66 2.74 -8.95
C VAL A 196 -13.14 2.67 -8.79
N ASN A 197 -12.43 2.07 -9.75
CA ASN A 197 -10.97 1.98 -9.77
C ASN A 197 -10.23 3.33 -9.94
N ALA A 198 -10.93 4.39 -10.37
CA ALA A 198 -10.42 5.76 -10.46
C ALA A 198 -10.60 6.56 -9.15
N MET A 199 -11.43 6.09 -8.21
CA MET A 199 -11.73 6.77 -6.95
C MET A 199 -10.59 6.65 -5.92
N SER A 200 -9.60 7.53 -6.04
CA SER A 200 -8.45 7.62 -5.12
C SER A 200 -8.75 8.43 -3.85
N ALA A 201 -7.95 8.23 -2.80
CA ALA A 201 -8.01 9.05 -1.59
C ALA A 201 -7.79 10.55 -1.88
N SER A 202 -6.88 10.89 -2.80
CA SER A 202 -6.67 12.28 -3.22
C SER A 202 -7.92 12.89 -3.87
N PHE A 203 -8.65 12.11 -4.68
CA PHE A 203 -9.91 12.54 -5.28
C PHE A 203 -10.94 12.88 -4.20
N VAL A 204 -11.12 12.00 -3.22
CA VAL A 204 -12.06 12.23 -2.09
C VAL A 204 -11.65 13.46 -1.26
N ARG A 205 -10.36 13.61 -0.91
CA ARG A 205 -9.89 14.80 -0.18
C ARG A 205 -10.14 16.09 -0.95
N ASN A 206 -10.05 16.07 -2.27
CA ASN A 206 -10.36 17.24 -3.08
C ASN A 206 -11.87 17.57 -3.06
N ILE A 207 -12.76 16.58 -2.99
CA ILE A 207 -14.20 16.81 -2.79
C ILE A 207 -14.44 17.55 -1.47
N VAL A 208 -13.82 17.07 -0.38
CA VAL A 208 -13.94 17.69 0.95
C VAL A 208 -13.31 19.09 0.98
N ARG A 209 -12.12 19.27 0.39
CA ARG A 209 -11.44 20.58 0.33
C ARG A 209 -12.25 21.64 -0.40
N ASN A 210 -13.05 21.24 -1.39
CA ASN A 210 -13.93 22.11 -2.14
C ASN A 210 -15.36 22.17 -1.55
N GLU A 211 -15.56 21.68 -0.32
CA GLU A 211 -16.83 21.75 0.41
C GLU A 211 -18.03 21.13 -0.35
N ARG A 212 -17.77 20.11 -1.17
CA ARG A 212 -18.80 19.41 -1.97
C ARG A 212 -19.38 18.22 -1.24
N ARG A 213 -20.10 18.51 -0.15
CA ARG A 213 -20.72 17.49 0.71
C ARG A 213 -21.72 16.61 -0.03
N ASP A 214 -22.50 17.16 -0.94
CA ASP A 214 -23.45 16.43 -1.80
C ASP A 214 -22.75 15.33 -2.62
N LYS A 215 -21.63 15.66 -3.25
CA LYS A 215 -20.82 14.71 -4.03
C LYS A 215 -20.16 13.67 -3.13
N PHE A 216 -19.74 14.07 -1.94
CA PHE A 216 -19.19 13.14 -0.95
C PHE A 216 -20.24 12.13 -0.48
N GLU A 217 -21.44 12.60 -0.14
CA GLU A 217 -22.56 11.74 0.25
C GLU A 217 -22.89 10.74 -0.84
N LYS A 218 -23.03 11.22 -2.08
CA LYS A 218 -23.30 10.38 -3.25
C LYS A 218 -22.23 9.31 -3.47
N LEU A 219 -20.96 9.65 -3.24
CA LEU A 219 -19.84 8.71 -3.40
C LEU A 219 -19.89 7.55 -2.41
N TYR A 220 -20.39 7.76 -1.20
CA TYR A 220 -20.38 6.77 -0.11
C TYR A 220 -21.74 6.12 0.18
N GLU A 221 -22.85 6.59 -0.40
CA GLU A 221 -24.21 6.11 -0.07
C GLU A 221 -24.42 4.60 -0.28
N SER A 222 -23.67 3.98 -1.21
CA SER A 222 -23.73 2.54 -1.47
C SER A 222 -22.86 1.71 -0.51
N TRP A 223 -22.10 2.35 0.37
CA TRP A 223 -21.05 1.71 1.18
C TRP A 223 -21.20 1.93 2.68
N LEU A 224 -21.86 3.03 3.06
CA LEU A 224 -21.94 3.50 4.44
C LEU A 224 -23.34 4.00 4.77
N ALA A 225 -23.75 3.81 6.02
CA ALA A 225 -24.91 4.47 6.57
C ALA A 225 -24.69 5.99 6.60
N LYS A 226 -25.77 6.75 6.47
CA LYS A 226 -25.76 8.20 6.31
C LYS A 226 -25.01 8.91 7.45
N GLU A 227 -25.15 8.40 8.68
CA GLU A 227 -24.48 8.90 9.88
C GLU A 227 -22.95 8.74 9.81
N LEU A 228 -22.48 7.61 9.29
CA LEU A 228 -21.04 7.34 9.11
C LEU A 228 -20.44 8.21 8.00
N ILE A 229 -21.21 8.45 6.93
CA ILE A 229 -20.80 9.37 5.85
C ILE A 229 -20.58 10.77 6.43
N TYR A 230 -21.51 11.25 7.26
CA TYR A 230 -21.38 12.55 7.92
C TYR A 230 -20.17 12.61 8.83
N SER A 231 -20.02 11.63 9.72
CA SER A 231 -18.86 11.57 10.63
C SER A 231 -17.53 11.57 9.87
N LEU A 232 -17.44 10.80 8.78
CA LEU A 232 -16.25 10.72 7.94
C LEU A 232 -15.96 12.05 7.23
N TYR A 233 -16.98 12.74 6.72
CA TYR A 233 -16.82 14.03 6.07
C TYR A 233 -16.26 15.09 7.03
N GLU A 234 -16.88 15.27 8.20
CA GLU A 234 -16.46 16.26 9.20
C GLU A 234 -15.03 15.97 9.68
N SER A 235 -14.73 14.70 9.94
CA SER A 235 -13.40 14.23 10.31
C SER A 235 -12.33 14.57 9.27
N LEU A 236 -12.65 14.39 7.98
CA LEU A 236 -11.73 14.73 6.89
C LEU A 236 -11.59 16.24 6.72
N GLN A 237 -12.67 16.99 6.90
CA GLN A 237 -12.66 18.44 6.80
C GLN A 237 -11.74 19.03 7.87
N GLU A 238 -11.90 18.61 9.13
CA GLU A 238 -11.01 18.99 10.24
C GLU A 238 -9.54 18.64 9.93
N GLY A 239 -9.29 17.41 9.49
CA GLY A 239 -7.94 16.95 9.15
C GLY A 239 -7.28 17.68 7.98
N ILE A 240 -8.05 18.17 6.99
CA ILE A 240 -7.51 18.87 5.82
C ILE A 240 -7.12 20.32 6.16
N HIS A 241 -7.89 21.02 7.00
CA HIS A 241 -7.63 22.43 7.34
C HIS A 241 -6.42 22.63 8.27
N GLY A 242 -5.92 21.56 8.91
CA GLY A 242 -4.76 21.60 9.82
C GLY A 242 -3.38 21.38 9.18
N LEU A 243 -3.26 21.21 7.85
CA LEU A 243 -2.05 20.70 7.22
C LEU A 243 -1.08 21.75 6.65
N PRO A 244 0.25 21.57 6.81
CA PRO A 244 1.24 22.41 6.13
C PRO A 244 1.39 22.05 4.65
N PRO A 245 1.92 22.96 3.81
CA PRO A 245 2.05 22.74 2.36
C PRO A 245 3.03 21.61 1.99
N ASP A 246 2.75 20.92 0.88
CA ASP A 246 3.59 19.83 0.37
C ASP A 246 4.88 20.37 -0.25
N THR A 247 5.95 19.63 -0.04
CA THR A 247 7.28 19.95 -0.56
C THR A 247 7.94 18.78 -1.30
N LYS A 248 7.30 17.60 -1.37
CA LYS A 248 7.92 16.41 -1.96
C LYS A 248 7.63 16.29 -3.46
N LYS A 249 8.62 15.79 -4.19
CA LYS A 249 8.50 15.41 -5.60
C LYS A 249 8.35 13.90 -5.71
N ASP A 250 7.53 13.46 -6.66
CA ASP A 250 7.37 12.05 -6.96
C ASP A 250 8.69 11.40 -7.38
N PRO A 251 8.98 10.17 -6.92
CA PRO A 251 10.15 9.44 -7.37
C PRO A 251 9.99 9.03 -8.85
N PRO A 252 11.11 8.93 -9.60
CA PRO A 252 11.05 8.53 -11.00
C PRO A 252 10.58 7.08 -11.17
N GLU A 253 9.80 6.82 -12.22
CA GLU A 253 9.34 5.48 -12.57
C GLU A 253 10.50 4.54 -12.93
N LYS A 254 10.39 3.26 -12.55
CA LYS A 254 11.39 2.23 -12.84
C LYS A 254 10.70 0.99 -13.38
N PRO A 255 11.15 0.40 -14.50
CA PRO A 255 10.54 -0.83 -15.01
C PRO A 255 10.72 -1.99 -14.02
N LEU A 256 9.74 -2.89 -13.99
CA LEU A 256 9.83 -4.16 -13.26
C LEU A 256 11.02 -5.00 -13.73
N LYS A 257 11.74 -5.56 -12.78
CA LYS A 257 12.90 -6.43 -12.98
C LYS A 257 12.50 -7.88 -13.20
N TYR A 258 11.43 -8.34 -12.54
CA TYR A 258 11.01 -9.75 -12.56
C TYR A 258 9.63 -9.96 -13.21
N ARG A 259 9.34 -11.21 -13.55
CA ARG A 259 7.99 -11.70 -13.85
C ARG A 259 7.45 -12.44 -12.63
N TYR A 260 6.14 -12.31 -12.40
CA TYR A 260 5.45 -12.91 -11.26
C TYR A 260 4.56 -14.07 -11.72
N PRO A 261 4.36 -15.12 -10.90
CA PRO A 261 4.94 -15.31 -9.57
C PRO A 261 6.46 -15.57 -9.62
N MET A 262 7.17 -15.05 -8.62
CA MET A 262 8.58 -15.39 -8.41
C MET A 262 8.65 -16.63 -7.51
N ILE A 263 9.36 -17.67 -7.95
CA ILE A 263 9.53 -18.94 -7.22
C ILE A 263 11.01 -19.13 -6.87
N LYS A 264 11.28 -19.33 -5.58
CA LYS A 264 12.64 -19.53 -5.06
C LYS A 264 13.31 -20.74 -5.72
N GLY A 265 14.51 -20.52 -6.26
CA GLY A 265 15.30 -21.57 -6.92
C GLY A 265 14.93 -21.86 -8.39
N ILE A 266 13.87 -21.27 -8.95
CA ILE A 266 13.46 -21.48 -10.35
C ILE A 266 13.63 -20.21 -11.17
N SER A 267 13.43 -19.03 -10.57
CA SER A 267 13.44 -17.75 -11.28
C SER A 267 14.82 -17.10 -11.38
N GLU A 268 15.82 -17.79 -11.92
CA GLU A 268 17.02 -17.12 -12.43
C GLU A 268 16.84 -16.80 -13.92
N PHE A 269 16.21 -15.65 -14.22
CA PHE A 269 16.44 -15.08 -15.54
C PHE A 269 17.86 -14.54 -15.59
N PRO A 270 18.64 -14.82 -16.66
CA PRO A 270 19.92 -14.17 -16.85
C PRO A 270 19.63 -12.68 -16.97
N VAL A 271 19.91 -11.93 -15.89
CA VAL A 271 20.10 -10.49 -16.00
C VAL A 271 21.20 -10.37 -17.03
N LYS A 272 20.84 -10.00 -18.26
CA LYS A 272 21.81 -9.49 -19.23
C LYS A 272 22.43 -8.31 -18.51
N LYS A 273 23.55 -8.55 -17.83
CA LYS A 273 24.45 -7.50 -17.36
C LYS A 273 24.82 -6.81 -18.65
N LYS A 274 24.06 -5.76 -19.02
CA LYS A 274 24.50 -4.82 -20.03
C LYS A 274 25.81 -4.31 -19.46
N GLY A 275 26.91 -4.88 -19.93
CA GLY A 275 28.29 -4.50 -19.62
C GLY A 275 28.60 -3.13 -20.19
N GLY A 276 27.68 -2.17 -20.03
CA GLY A 276 27.97 -0.77 -20.14
C GLY A 276 28.89 -0.45 -18.99
N LYS A 277 30.19 -0.49 -19.26
CA LYS A 277 31.20 0.22 -18.48
C LYS A 277 30.76 1.69 -18.44
N THR A 278 29.88 2.06 -17.50
CA THR A 278 29.70 3.45 -17.12
C THR A 278 31.02 3.86 -16.51
N ARG A 279 31.87 4.42 -17.36
CA ARG A 279 33.10 5.13 -17.01
C ARG A 279 32.68 6.12 -15.93
N ARG A 280 32.86 5.77 -14.65
CA ARG A 280 32.73 6.70 -13.53
C ARG A 280 33.67 7.84 -13.87
N LYS A 281 33.13 8.98 -14.33
CA LYS A 281 33.86 10.24 -14.41
C LYS A 281 34.32 10.51 -12.99
N ARG A 282 35.59 10.20 -12.70
CA ARG A 282 36.27 10.64 -11.49
C ARG A 282 36.14 12.15 -11.48
N SER A 283 35.27 12.70 -10.63
CA SER A 283 35.28 14.11 -10.32
C SER A 283 36.64 14.43 -9.72
N ARG A 284 37.54 14.99 -10.52
CA ARG A 284 38.71 15.72 -10.05
C ARG A 284 38.19 16.92 -9.25
N LYS A 285 37.96 16.74 -7.96
CA LYS A 285 37.83 17.86 -7.02
C LYS A 285 38.95 17.74 -5.97
N SER A 286 39.94 18.60 -6.20
CA SER A 286 40.76 19.31 -5.22
C SER A 286 41.47 18.50 -4.13
N LYS A 287 42.69 18.05 -4.47
CA LYS A 287 43.83 18.14 -3.53
C LYS A 287 44.10 19.64 -3.28
N ILE A 288 43.61 20.19 -2.18
CA ILE A 288 44.04 21.51 -1.69
C ILE A 288 44.34 21.38 -0.19
N TYR A 289 45.64 21.56 0.11
CA TYR A 289 46.23 22.00 1.38
C TYR A 289 45.97 21.23 2.69
N ARG A 290 46.94 20.40 3.08
CA ARG A 290 47.46 20.42 4.46
C ARG A 290 48.97 20.62 4.41
N LYS A 291 49.40 21.88 4.54
CA LYS A 291 50.81 22.22 4.78
C LYS A 291 51.20 21.73 6.17
N ARG A 292 52.40 21.15 6.19
CA ARG A 292 53.20 20.80 7.36
C ARG A 292 53.36 21.99 8.31
N THR A 293 53.22 21.73 9.61
CA THR A 293 54.03 22.38 10.65
C THR A 293 54.67 21.29 11.50
N THR A 294 55.88 20.92 11.10
CA THR A 294 56.90 20.32 11.94
C THR A 294 57.37 21.36 12.95
N TYR A 295 57.26 21.11 14.26
CA TYR A 295 58.17 21.72 15.23
C TYR A 295 58.40 20.84 16.48
N LYS A 296 59.62 20.31 16.52
CA LYS A 296 60.51 20.02 17.66
C LYS A 296 60.12 19.05 18.79
N LYS A 297 60.82 17.91 18.74
CA LYS A 297 61.34 17.10 19.86
C LYS A 297 62.11 17.92 20.92
N LYS A 298 61.92 17.58 22.19
CA LYS A 298 62.92 17.46 23.29
C LYS A 298 62.25 16.61 24.39
N ILE A 299 62.50 15.30 24.51
CA ILE A 299 63.54 14.63 25.34
C ILE A 299 63.78 15.31 26.70
N TYR A 300 63.34 14.65 27.78
CA TYR A 300 64.10 14.32 29.02
C TYR A 300 63.37 13.13 29.68
N LYS A 301 63.90 11.90 29.59
CA LYS A 301 64.82 11.20 30.52
C LYS A 301 64.21 10.90 31.91
N ARG A 302 63.97 9.59 32.10
CA ARG A 302 63.90 8.77 33.33
C ARG A 302 64.32 9.45 34.65
N LYS A 303 63.58 9.14 35.72
CA LYS A 303 64.14 8.52 36.92
C LYS A 303 63.09 7.59 37.56
N ASN A 304 63.63 6.54 38.18
CA ASN A 304 62.98 5.49 38.94
C ASN A 304 62.04 6.02 40.02
#